data_AF-A0A3N1CN69-F1
#
_entry.id   AF-A0A3N1CN69-F1
#
_cell.length_a   1.000
_cell.length_b   1.000
_cell.length_c   1.000
_cell.angle_alpha   90.00
_cell.angle_beta   90.00
_cell.angle_gamma   90.00
#
_symmetry.space_group_name_H-M   'P 1'
#
loop_
_entity.id
_entity.type
_entity.pdbx_description
1 polymer ?
#
loop_
_entity_poly.entity_id
_entity_poly.type
_entity_poly.pdbx_seq_one_letter_code
_entity_poly.pdbx_strand_id
1 'polypeptide(L)'
;MTDPTTPPGSTTKPRQFRVSDPIWTAYERVCQRLGATRAEDLNAHIAAMIREHGDPQDIADLEAGLSETAHRRSRMHPGRPPKAKPDS
;
A
#
# COMPACT_ATOMS: atom_id res chain seq x y z
N MET A 1 14.37 32.25 -10.93
CA MET A 1 15.08 31.00 -10.60
C MET A 1 14.20 30.21 -9.65
N THR A 2 13.42 29.30 -10.19
CA THR A 2 12.53 28.39 -9.43
C THR A 2 13.34 27.17 -9.01
N ASP A 3 13.35 26.91 -7.71
CA ASP A 3 14.01 25.77 -7.07
C ASP A 3 13.33 24.45 -7.51
N PRO A 4 14.03 23.50 -8.14
CA PRO A 4 13.41 22.28 -8.68
C PRO A 4 13.34 21.10 -7.69
N THR A 5 13.61 21.28 -6.40
CA THR A 5 13.75 20.14 -5.47
C THR A 5 12.77 20.19 -4.30
N THR A 6 11.48 20.23 -4.60
CA THR A 6 10.47 19.70 -3.66
C THR A 6 9.97 18.37 -4.22
N PRO A 7 10.31 17.22 -3.62
CA PRO A 7 9.73 15.96 -4.06
C PRO A 7 8.20 16.07 -3.88
N PRO A 8 7.39 15.73 -4.89
CA PRO A 8 5.95 15.84 -4.78
C PRO A 8 5.50 15.01 -3.57
N GLY A 9 4.79 15.66 -2.65
CA GLY A 9 4.34 15.06 -1.40
C GLY A 9 3.74 13.67 -1.66
N SER A 10 4.44 12.64 -1.18
CA SER A 10 4.06 11.26 -1.45
C SER A 10 2.71 10.97 -0.81
N THR A 11 1.75 10.55 -1.62
CA THR A 11 0.39 10.25 -1.17
C THR A 11 0.03 8.84 -1.57
N THR A 12 0.39 7.86 -0.72
CA THR A 12 -0.22 6.53 -0.78
C THR A 12 -1.72 6.69 -0.50
N LYS A 13 -2.51 6.89 -1.55
CA LYS A 13 -3.97 7.05 -1.48
C LYS A 13 -4.63 5.68 -1.60
N PRO A 14 -5.71 5.41 -0.86
CA PRO A 14 -6.54 4.24 -1.11
C PRO A 14 -6.99 4.21 -2.57
N ARG A 15 -6.84 3.06 -3.22
CA ARG A 15 -7.37 2.82 -4.57
C ARG A 15 -8.70 2.10 -4.44
N GLN A 16 -9.70 2.52 -5.22
CA GLN A 16 -11.00 1.85 -5.23
C GLN A 16 -10.90 0.56 -6.04
N PHE A 17 -11.35 -0.54 -5.45
CA PHE A 17 -11.47 -1.84 -6.09
C PHE A 17 -12.92 -2.31 -5.99
N ARG A 18 -13.48 -2.78 -7.11
CA ARG A 18 -14.86 -3.29 -7.17
C ARG A 18 -14.81 -4.81 -7.06
N VAL A 19 -15.47 -5.35 -6.04
CA VAL A 19 -15.60 -6.78 -5.78
C VAL A 19 -16.91 -7.01 -5.03
N SER A 20 -17.59 -8.12 -5.28
CA SER A 20 -18.80 -8.46 -4.53
C SER A 20 -18.46 -8.83 -3.09
N ASP A 21 -19.31 -8.46 -2.13
CA ASP A 21 -19.11 -8.73 -0.70
C ASP A 21 -18.82 -10.21 -0.35
N PRO A 22 -19.46 -11.22 -0.97
CA PRO A 22 -19.16 -12.62 -0.68
C PRO A 22 -17.72 -12.99 -1.06
N ILE A 23 -17.23 -12.51 -2.21
CA ILE A 23 -15.86 -12.73 -2.67
C ILE A 23 -14.87 -12.02 -1.74
N TRP A 24 -15.16 -10.78 -1.36
CA TRP A 24 -14.31 -10.01 -0.45
C TRP A 24 -14.15 -10.67 0.93
N THR A 25 -15.24 -11.25 1.44
CA THR A 25 -15.28 -11.99 2.70
C THR A 25 -14.56 -13.34 2.59
N ALA A 26 -14.71 -14.04 1.46
CA ALA A 26 -13.97 -15.28 1.21
C ALA A 26 -12.46 -15.02 1.13
N TYR A 27 -12.05 -13.95 0.45
CA TYR A 27 -10.66 -13.54 0.34
C TYR A 27 -10.04 -13.19 1.70
N GLU A 28 -10.76 -12.47 2.57
CA GLU A 28 -10.31 -12.21 3.94
C GLU A 28 -9.99 -13.48 4.72
N ARG A 29 -10.86 -14.50 4.64
CA ARG A 29 -10.62 -15.80 5.29
C ARG A 29 -9.39 -16.52 4.73
N VAL A 30 -9.10 -16.37 3.43
CA VAL A 30 -7.86 -16.91 2.83
C VAL A 30 -6.64 -16.20 3.40
N CYS A 31 -6.63 -14.86 3.39
CA CYS A 31 -5.51 -14.08 3.92
C CYS A 31 -5.23 -14.41 5.39
N GLN A 32 -6.28 -14.56 6.22
CA GLN A 32 -6.14 -14.98 7.62
C GLN A 32 -5.49 -16.35 7.76
N ARG A 33 -5.87 -17.35 6.95
CA ARG A 33 -5.23 -18.68 6.96
C ARG A 33 -3.75 -18.62 6.57
N LEU A 34 -3.39 -17.66 5.73
CA LEU A 34 -2.01 -17.44 5.29
C LEU A 34 -1.22 -16.49 6.22
N GLY A 35 -1.83 -15.97 7.27
CA GLY A 35 -1.18 -15.03 8.19
C GLY A 35 -0.89 -13.65 7.59
N ALA A 36 -1.62 -13.25 6.56
CA ALA A 36 -1.44 -11.98 5.85
C ALA A 36 -2.69 -11.10 5.94
N THR A 37 -2.51 -9.79 5.76
CA THR A 37 -3.65 -8.89 5.48
C THR A 37 -3.97 -8.88 3.98
N ARG A 38 -5.24 -8.57 3.63
CA ARG A 38 -5.65 -8.37 2.23
C ARG A 38 -4.78 -7.35 1.49
N ALA A 39 -4.36 -6.30 2.18
CA ALA A 39 -3.53 -5.25 1.59
C ALA A 39 -2.11 -5.75 1.31
N GLU A 40 -1.52 -6.57 2.19
CA GLU A 40 -0.20 -7.14 1.97
C GLU A 40 -0.21 -8.13 0.80
N ASP A 41 -1.20 -9.03 0.76
CA ASP A 41 -1.36 -9.99 -0.32
C ASP A 41 -1.62 -9.31 -1.67
N LEU A 42 -2.53 -8.33 -1.72
CA LEU A 42 -2.83 -7.59 -2.95
C LEU A 42 -1.63 -6.78 -3.46
N ASN A 43 -0.89 -6.11 -2.56
CA ASN A 43 0.33 -5.39 -2.97
C ASN A 43 1.42 -6.35 -3.46
N ALA A 44 1.55 -7.53 -2.84
CA ALA A 44 2.49 -8.55 -3.29
C ALA A 44 2.11 -9.08 -4.69
N HIS A 45 0.82 -9.32 -4.93
CA HIS A 45 0.31 -9.73 -6.23
C HIS A 45 0.57 -8.67 -7.31
N ILE A 46 0.27 -7.39 -7.03
CA ILE A 46 0.56 -6.28 -7.95
C ILE A 46 2.05 -6.22 -8.29
N ALA A 47 2.93 -6.33 -7.28
CA ALA A 47 4.37 -6.32 -7.48
C ALA A 47 4.84 -7.50 -8.34
N ALA A 48 4.27 -8.69 -8.13
CA ALA A 48 4.59 -9.87 -8.93
C ALA A 48 4.17 -9.67 -10.41
N MET A 49 2.95 -9.18 -10.65
CA MET A 49 2.44 -8.91 -12.01
C MET A 49 3.31 -7.90 -12.76
N ILE A 50 3.75 -6.83 -12.09
CA ILE A 50 4.65 -5.83 -12.70
C ILE A 50 6.01 -6.44 -13.03
N ARG A 51 6.57 -7.28 -12.15
CA ARG A 51 7.86 -7.95 -12.43
C ARG A 51 7.77 -8.95 -13.59
N GLU A 52 6.63 -9.61 -13.73
CA GLU A 52 6.43 -10.63 -14.76
C GLU A 52 6.11 -10.03 -16.13
N HIS A 53 5.38 -8.92 -16.18
CA HIS A 53 4.80 -8.40 -17.42
C HIS A 53 5.10 -6.92 -17.70
N GLY A 54 5.65 -6.20 -16.71
CA GLY A 54 5.91 -4.78 -16.82
C GLY A 54 7.05 -4.46 -17.78
N ASP A 55 7.01 -3.25 -18.32
CA ASP A 55 8.10 -2.69 -19.10
C ASP A 55 9.18 -2.05 -18.19
N PRO A 56 10.29 -1.52 -18.73
CA PRO A 56 11.34 -0.90 -17.92
C PRO A 56 10.85 0.28 -17.06
N GLN A 57 9.82 1.01 -17.49
CA GLN A 57 9.24 2.11 -16.72
C GLN A 57 8.38 1.56 -15.56
N ASP A 58 7.56 0.54 -15.82
CA ASP A 58 6.73 -0.09 -14.78
C ASP A 58 7.60 -0.66 -13.64
N ILE A 59 8.74 -1.27 -14.00
CA ILE A 59 9.70 -1.81 -13.02
C ILE A 59 10.33 -0.68 -12.20
N ALA A 60 10.71 0.44 -12.84
CA ALA A 60 11.27 1.59 -12.14
C ALA A 60 10.25 2.21 -11.15
N ASP A 61 8.99 2.30 -11.55
CA ASP A 61 7.90 2.81 -10.72
C ASP A 61 7.59 1.87 -9.55
N LEU A 62 7.67 0.55 -9.75
CA LEU A 62 7.53 -0.45 -8.69
C LEU A 62 8.61 -0.27 -7.61
N GLU A 63 9.87 -0.18 -8.00
CA GLU A 63 10.98 -0.04 -7.05
C GLU A 63 10.91 1.29 -6.28
N ALA A 64 10.53 2.38 -6.95
CA ALA A 64 10.27 3.66 -6.30
C ALA A 64 9.13 3.55 -5.26
N GLY A 65 8.01 2.91 -5.61
CA GLY A 65 6.86 2.73 -4.72
C GLY A 65 7.13 1.80 -3.53
N LEU A 66 7.91 0.73 -3.72
CA LEU A 66 8.30 -0.19 -2.65
C LEU A 66 9.22 0.50 -1.62
N SER A 67 10.20 1.28 -2.10
CA SER A 67 11.10 2.07 -1.25
C SER A 67 10.32 3.06 -0.37
N GLU A 68 9.35 3.77 -0.96
CA GLU A 68 8.48 4.70 -0.24
C GLU A 68 7.65 4.01 0.85
N THR A 69 7.03 2.88 0.51
CA THR A 69 6.15 2.14 1.44
C THR A 69 6.95 1.58 2.62
N ALA A 70 8.17 1.11 2.37
CA ALA A 70 9.10 0.68 3.42
C ALA A 70 9.49 1.84 4.34
N HIS A 71 9.85 2.99 3.79
CA HIS A 71 10.15 4.20 4.57
C HIS A 71 8.97 4.66 5.43
N ARG A 72 7.73 4.53 4.93
CA ARG A 72 6.52 4.87 5.71
C ARG A 72 6.26 3.87 6.84
N ARG A 73 6.36 2.55 6.57
CA ARG A 73 6.21 1.52 7.62
C ARG A 73 7.22 1.72 8.75
N SER A 74 8.47 2.06 8.40
CA SER A 74 9.51 2.39 9.38
C SER A 74 9.14 3.59 10.28
N ARG A 75 8.38 4.56 9.77
CA ARG A 75 7.92 5.73 10.53
C ARG A 75 6.66 5.46 11.37
N MET A 76 5.98 4.33 11.19
CA MET A 76 4.70 3.99 11.82
C MET A 76 4.80 3.01 13.01
N HIS A 77 5.98 2.85 13.61
CA HIS A 77 6.23 1.97 14.77
C HIS A 77 5.62 2.50 16.11
N PRO A 78 5.51 1.68 17.18
CA PRO A 78 4.29 1.06 17.67
C PRO A 78 3.74 1.77 18.93
N GLY A 79 3.43 3.07 18.85
CA GLY A 79 3.07 3.80 20.07
C GLY A 79 2.24 5.06 19.90
N ARG A 80 1.63 5.31 18.74
CA ARG A 80 0.72 6.47 18.63
C ARG A 80 -0.69 6.04 19.04
N PRO A 81 -1.15 6.30 20.28
CA PRO A 81 -2.56 6.11 20.61
C PRO A 81 -3.39 6.95 19.63
N PRO A 82 -4.54 6.43 19.14
CA PRO A 82 -5.46 7.24 18.36
C PRO A 82 -5.81 8.48 19.17
N LYS A 83 -5.84 9.67 18.54
CA LYS A 83 -6.36 10.88 19.17
C LYS A 83 -7.74 10.53 19.71
N ALA A 84 -7.88 10.51 21.05
CA ALA A 84 -9.17 10.42 21.69
C ALA A 84 -10.06 11.51 21.08
N LYS A 85 -11.23 11.10 20.57
CA LYS A 85 -12.26 12.07 20.21
C LYS A 85 -12.59 12.84 21.49
N PRO A 86 -12.61 14.19 21.50
CA PRO A 86 -13.23 14.89 22.60
C PRO A 86 -14.72 14.55 22.59
N ASP A 87 -15.23 14.06 23.72
CA ASP A 87 -16.66 13.90 23.96
C ASP A 87 -17.35 15.25 23.76
N SER A 88 -18.44 15.24 22.99
CA SER A 88 -19.45 16.30 22.94
C SER A 88 -20.78 15.67 22.56
#